data_AF-A0AAP8HTJ1-F1
#
_entry.id   AF-A0AAP8HTJ1-F1
#
_cell.length_a   1.000
_cell.length_b   1.000
_cell.length_c   1.000
_cell.angle_alpha   90.00
_cell.angle_beta   90.00
_cell.angle_gamma   90.00
#
_symmetry.space_group_name_H-M   'P 1'
#
loop_
_entity.id
_entity.type
_entity.pdbx_description
1 polymer ?
#
loop_
_entity_poly.entity_id
_entity_poly.type
_entity_poly.pdbx_seq_one_letter_code
_entity_poly.pdbx_strand_id
1 'polypeptide(L)'
;AGKTTLLKRILTEFHGRRVAVIENEFGPESIDNDLLVQDSDEEIIELSNGCVCCTVRGDLMRTLSDLRAKREAGALNFERVILETTGMANPGPVCQ
;
A
#
# COMPACT_ATOMS: atom_id res chain seq x y z
N ALA A 1 15.51 10.77 -1.30
CA ALA A 1 14.46 10.95 -2.33
C ALA A 1 13.08 11.36 -1.75
N GLY A 2 12.81 11.24 -0.44
CA GLY A 2 11.56 11.76 0.16
C GLY A 2 10.30 10.92 -0.05
N LYS A 3 10.40 9.74 -0.69
CA LYS A 3 9.28 8.82 -0.94
C LYS A 3 8.59 8.40 0.35
N THR A 4 9.36 7.89 1.32
CA THR A 4 8.87 7.46 2.64
C THR A 4 8.15 8.59 3.38
N THR A 5 8.69 9.82 3.34
CA THR A 5 8.04 10.99 3.94
C THR A 5 6.68 11.29 3.30
N LEU A 6 6.57 11.20 1.97
CA LEU A 6 5.32 11.43 1.26
C LEU A 6 4.29 10.32 1.55
N LEU A 7 4.71 9.05 1.49
CA LEU A 7 3.83 7.92 1.75
C LEU A 7 3.33 7.91 3.20
N LYS A 8 4.19 8.20 4.18
CA LYS A 8 3.78 8.35 5.59
C LYS A 8 2.72 9.43 5.74
N ARG A 9 2.86 10.55 5.03
CA ARG A 9 1.87 11.63 5.03
C ARG A 9 0.53 11.19 4.46
N ILE A 10 0.53 10.44 3.36
CA ILE A 10 -0.67 9.88 2.74
C ILE A 10 -1.34 8.88 3.70
N LEU A 11 -0.57 8.03 4.35
CA LEU A 11 -1.12 6.98 5.21
C LEU A 11 -1.56 7.47 6.60
N THR A 12 -1.06 8.62 7.07
CA THR A 12 -1.38 9.15 8.42
C THR A 12 -2.30 10.37 8.43
N GLU A 13 -2.28 11.24 7.43
CA GLU A 13 -3.08 12.47 7.44
C GLU A 13 -4.52 12.24 6.95
N PHE A 14 -5.46 13.00 7.51
CA PHE A 14 -6.85 13.05 7.04
C PHE A 14 -7.00 14.01 5.84
N HIS A 15 -6.53 13.59 4.67
CA HIS A 15 -6.60 14.39 3.44
C HIS A 15 -7.88 14.16 2.61
N GLY A 16 -8.86 13.41 3.13
CA GLY A 16 -10.15 13.18 2.48
C GLY A 16 -10.07 12.38 1.17
N ARG A 17 -8.98 11.63 0.96
CA ARG A 17 -8.80 10.76 -0.21
C ARG A 17 -8.60 9.34 0.29
N ARG A 18 -9.18 8.38 -0.43
CA ARG A 18 -9.03 6.96 -0.12
C ARG A 18 -8.04 6.34 -1.10
N VAL A 19 -6.85 6.01 -0.62
CA VAL A 19 -5.71 5.58 -1.43
C VAL A 19 -5.25 4.21 -0.94
N ALA A 20 -5.08 3.26 -1.86
CA ALA A 20 -4.34 2.03 -1.59
C ALA A 20 -2.87 2.24 -1.93
N VAL A 21 -1.99 2.09 -0.94
CA VAL A 21 -0.53 2.10 -1.12
C VAL A 21 -0.04 0.66 -1.09
N ILE A 22 0.69 0.28 -2.12
CA ILE A 22 1.31 -1.04 -2.25
C ILE A 22 2.81 -0.84 -2.05
N GLU A 23 3.35 -1.34 -0.94
CA GLU A 23 4.77 -1.30 -0.56
C GLU A 23 5.51 -2.51 -1.13
N ASN A 24 6.69 -2.30 -1.72
CA ASN A 24 7.43 -3.39 -2.37
C ASN A 24 8.48 -4.07 -1.47
N GLU A 25 8.84 -3.48 -0.33
CA GLU A 25 9.86 -4.03 0.58
C GLU A 25 9.36 -4.28 2.00
N PHE A 26 9.52 -5.52 2.48
CA PHE A 26 9.59 -5.84 3.91
C PHE A 26 11.00 -5.47 4.40
N GLY A 27 11.15 -4.35 5.08
CA GLY A 27 12.42 -3.91 5.66
C GLY A 27 12.24 -2.99 6.87
N PRO A 28 13.23 -2.82 7.76
CA PRO A 28 13.10 -2.04 8.99
C PRO A 28 12.80 -0.54 8.79
N GLU A 29 12.95 -0.03 7.56
CA GLU A 29 12.56 1.32 7.13
C GLU A 29 11.17 1.40 6.47
N SER A 30 10.38 0.31 6.53
CA SER A 30 8.99 0.33 6.06
C SER A 30 8.15 1.26 6.93
N ILE A 31 7.18 1.92 6.31
CA ILE A 31 6.16 2.70 7.04
C ILE A 31 5.35 1.76 7.94
N ASP A 32 5.34 0.48 7.59
CA ASP A 32 4.70 -0.61 8.30
C ASP A 32 5.05 -0.67 9.80
N ASN A 33 6.31 -0.52 10.21
CA ASN A 33 6.67 -0.69 11.64
C ASN A 33 6.04 0.36 12.58
N ASP A 34 5.79 1.58 12.06
CA ASP A 34 5.19 2.67 12.84
C ASP A 34 3.64 2.66 12.78
N LEU A 35 3.07 2.13 11.70
CA LEU A 35 1.61 2.10 11.47
C LEU A 35 0.96 0.78 11.86
N LEU A 36 1.67 -0.33 11.72
CA LEU A 36 1.17 -1.70 11.89
C LEU A 36 1.55 -2.27 13.25
N VAL A 37 1.26 -1.54 14.33
CA VAL A 37 1.39 -2.04 15.72
C VAL A 37 0.43 -3.23 16.02
N GLN A 38 -0.06 -3.93 14.99
CA GLN A 38 -0.90 -5.10 15.09
C GLN A 38 -0.18 -6.31 14.48
N ASP A 39 0.11 -7.25 15.38
CA ASP A 39 0.57 -8.61 15.20
C ASP A 39 -0.42 -9.39 14.32
N SER A 40 -0.39 -9.13 13.01
CA SER A 40 -1.30 -9.74 12.06
C SER A 40 -0.52 -10.16 10.81
N ASP A 41 -0.66 -11.43 10.45
CA ASP A 41 -0.27 -11.98 9.14
C ASP A 41 -1.10 -11.35 7.97
N GLU A 42 -1.79 -10.23 8.20
CA GLU A 42 -2.66 -9.58 7.23
C GLU A 42 -1.86 -8.68 6.29
N GLU A 43 -1.83 -9.05 5.01
CA GLU A 43 -1.09 -8.35 3.94
C GLU A 43 -1.79 -7.07 3.44
N ILE A 44 -3.01 -6.80 3.91
CA ILE A 44 -3.84 -5.66 3.49
C ILE A 44 -4.53 -5.09 4.73
N ILE A 45 -4.26 -3.83 5.04
CA ILE A 45 -4.71 -3.16 6.26
C ILE A 45 -5.42 -1.86 5.87
N GLU A 46 -6.66 -1.71 6.34
CA GLU A 46 -7.40 -0.45 6.23
C GLU A 46 -7.07 0.47 7.40
N LEU A 47 -6.69 1.70 7.09
CA LEU A 47 -6.30 2.71 8.06
C LEU A 47 -7.51 3.58 8.46
N SER A 48 -7.44 4.18 9.63
CA SER A 48 -8.51 5.03 10.18
C SER A 48 -8.83 6.26 9.33
N ASN A 49 -7.90 6.70 8.48
CA ASN A 49 -8.12 7.79 7.52
C ASN A 49 -8.77 7.33 6.20
N GLY A 50 -9.13 6.04 6.09
CA GLY A 50 -9.74 5.43 4.90
C GLY A 50 -8.75 5.11 3.78
N CYS A 51 -7.44 5.18 4.04
CA CYS A 51 -6.44 4.62 3.15
C CYS A 51 -6.24 3.14 3.43
N VAL A 52 -5.64 2.43 2.46
CA VAL A 52 -5.28 1.03 2.57
C VAL A 52 -3.77 0.93 2.42
N CYS A 53 -3.10 0.23 3.33
CA CYS A 53 -1.70 -0.14 3.18
C CYS A 53 -1.62 -1.63 2.84
N CYS A 54 -0.74 -1.99 1.90
CA CYS A 54 -0.53 -3.37 1.49
C CYS A 54 0.94 -3.60 1.23
N THR A 55 1.43 -4.80 1.55
CA THR A 55 2.79 -5.19 1.18
C THR A 55 2.72 -6.20 0.04
N VAL A 56 3.58 -6.07 -0.97
CA VAL A 56 3.69 -7.05 -2.05
C VAL A 56 4.36 -8.31 -1.50
N ARG A 57 3.60 -9.41 -1.46
CA ARG A 57 4.17 -10.73 -1.21
C ARG A 57 4.02 -11.60 -2.46
N GLY A 58 5.12 -11.78 -3.17
CA GLY A 58 5.14 -12.51 -4.44
C GLY A 58 4.89 -11.60 -5.64
N ASP A 59 3.76 -11.78 -6.32
CA ASP A 59 3.46 -11.12 -7.60
C ASP A 59 2.51 -9.92 -7.41
N LEU A 60 2.93 -8.75 -7.90
CA LEU A 60 2.13 -7.52 -7.94
C LEU A 60 0.76 -7.74 -8.60
N MET A 61 0.68 -8.55 -9.66
CA MET A 61 -0.58 -8.84 -10.35
C MET A 61 -1.59 -9.52 -9.43
N ARG A 62 -1.11 -10.39 -8.53
CA ARG A 62 -1.95 -11.05 -7.54
C ARG A 62 -2.46 -10.04 -6.52
N THR A 63 -1.58 -9.21 -5.96
CA THR A 63 -1.97 -8.14 -5.02
C THR A 63 -3.00 -7.19 -5.61
N LEU A 64 -2.82 -6.76 -6.87
CA LEU A 64 -3.79 -5.90 -7.56
C LEU A 64 -5.13 -6.61 -7.78
N SER A 65 -5.11 -7.90 -8.11
CA SER A 65 -6.33 -8.71 -8.28
C SER A 65 -7.09 -8.86 -6.96
N ASP A 66 -6.39 -9.11 -5.86
CA ASP A 66 -6.97 -9.25 -4.52
C ASP A 66 -7.59 -7.93 -4.04
N LEU A 67 -6.89 -6.81 -4.24
CA LEU A 67 -7.41 -5.47 -3.96
C LEU A 67 -8.66 -5.15 -4.77
N ARG A 68 -8.67 -5.51 -6.05
CA ARG A 68 -9.84 -5.34 -6.91
C ARG A 68 -11.01 -6.16 -6.42
N ALA A 69 -10.82 -7.44 -6.12
CA ALA A 69 -11.88 -8.33 -5.66
C ALA A 69 -12.49 -7.84 -4.34
N LYS A 70 -11.65 -7.43 -3.38
CA LYS A 70 -12.11 -6.84 -2.10
C LYS A 70 -12.88 -5.54 -2.30
N ARG A 71 -12.46 -4.69 -3.24
CA ARG A 71 -13.17 -3.45 -3.59
C ARG A 71 -14.54 -3.74 -4.24
N GLU A 72 -14.60 -4.67 -5.19
CA GLU A 72 -15.85 -5.06 -5.85
C GLU A 72 -16.85 -5.71 -4.87
N ALA A 73 -16.35 -6.46 -3.89
CA ALA A 73 -17.16 -7.03 -2.80
C ALA A 73 -17.60 -6.00 -1.74
N GLY A 74 -17.14 -4.74 -1.82
CA GLY A 74 -17.44 -3.71 -0.83
C GLY A 74 -16.68 -3.84 0.49
N ALA A 75 -15.69 -4.74 0.57
CA ALA A 75 -14.86 -4.95 1.75
C ALA A 75 -13.75 -3.92 1.91
N LEU A 76 -13.34 -3.26 0.81
CA LEU A 76 -12.40 -2.14 0.82
C LEU A 76 -12.94 -1.00 -0.02
N ASN A 77 -12.57 0.22 0.34
CA ASN A 77 -13.02 1.41 -0.36
C ASN A 77 -11.86 2.35 -0.67
N PHE A 78 -11.34 2.29 -1.89
CA PHE A 78 -10.27 3.17 -2.37
C PHE A 78 -10.50 3.59 -3.82
N GLU A 79 -9.95 4.73 -4.20
CA GLU A 79 -10.12 5.34 -5.52
C GLU A 79 -8.83 5.38 -6.34
N ARG A 80 -7.69 5.29 -5.64
CA ARG A 80 -6.35 5.44 -6.21
C ARG A 80 -5.47 4.32 -5.69
N VAL A 81 -4.56 3.86 -6.55
CA VAL A 81 -3.49 2.94 -6.17
C VAL A 81 -2.17 3.68 -6.35
N ILE A 82 -1.31 3.65 -5.34
CA ILE A 82 0.07 4.12 -5.40
C ILE A 82 0.94 2.89 -5.18
N LEU A 83 1.85 2.64 -6.11
CA LEU A 83 2.84 1.59 -5.97
C LEU A 83 4.17 2.22 -5.57
N GLU A 84 4.70 1.79 -4.44
CA GLU A 84 6.04 2.12 -4.01
C GLU A 84 7.02 1.19 -4.73
N THR A 85 7.85 1.77 -5.60
CA THR A 85 8.94 1.05 -6.26
C THR A 85 10.25 1.42 -5.59
N THR A 86 11.12 0.45 -5.39
CA THR A 86 12.44 0.69 -4.78
C THR A 86 13.24 1.68 -5.62
N GLY A 87 14.24 2.34 -5.01
CA GLY A 87 15.09 3.31 -5.69
C GLY A 87 15.86 2.78 -6.91
N MET A 88 15.90 1.45 -7.10
CA MET A 88 16.57 0.77 -8.21
C MET A 88 15.62 -0.08 -9.08
N ALA A 89 14.33 -0.12 -8.77
CA ALA A 89 13.36 -0.87 -9.55
C ALA A 89 13.15 -0.23 -10.92
N ASN A 90 13.20 -1.05 -11.98
CA ASN A 90 12.87 -0.62 -13.33
C ASN A 90 11.34 -0.48 -13.44
N PRO A 91 10.79 0.72 -13.77
CA PRO A 91 9.35 0.89 -13.93
C PRO A 91 8.79 0.17 -15.17
N GLY A 92 9.63 -0.18 -16.15
CA GLY A 92 9.21 -0.81 -17.41
C GLY A 92 8.40 -2.09 -17.20
N PRO A 93 8.93 -3.12 -16.51
CA PRO A 93 8.20 -4.36 -16.20
C PRO A 93 6.92 -4.17 -15.37
N VAL A 94 6.80 -3.07 -14.63
CA VAL A 94 5.64 -2.76 -13.78
C VAL A 94 4.50 -2.11 -14.56
N CYS A 95 4.84 -1.32 -15.59
CA CYS A 95 3.87 -0.59 -16.40
C CYS A 95 3.40 -1.31 -17.68
N GLN A 96 3.88 -2.53 -17.92
CA GLN A 96 3.62 -3.31 -19.14
C GLN A 96 2.36 -4.17 -19.00
#